data_AF-A0A916LIA6-F1
#
_entry.id   AF-A0A916LIA6-F1
#
_cell.length_a   1.000
_cell.length_b   1.000
_cell.length_c   1.000
_cell.angle_alpha   90.00
_cell.angle_beta   90.00
_cell.angle_gamma   90.00
#
_symmetry.space_group_name_H-M   'P 1'
#
loop_
_entity.id
_entity.type
_entity.pdbx_description
1 polymer ?
#
loop_
_entity_poly.entity_id
_entity_poly.type
_entity_poly.pdbx_seq_one_letter_code
_entity_poly.pdbx_strand_id
1 'polypeptide(L)'
;MLVITIPKPLREKLGDKASDSLVELLNKVYQTTREDIVEVSLDKFEKKLVSETSQLDKKITGEILRLEQRLIEEVTRLEQKIAETEAKLDKRITDEVTRLEQKIAETEAKLDKRITEEVARLDQKITDEVSKLRVEMASYHARLIRWMFIFWIGQIGALIGILLAFFK
;
A
#
# COMPACT_ATOMS: atom_id res chain seq x y z
N MET A 1 77.86 -3.32 20.81
CA MET A 1 78.01 -4.79 20.89
C MET A 1 78.47 -5.13 22.29
N LEU A 2 77.82 -6.09 22.95
CA LEU A 2 78.39 -6.70 24.15
C LEU A 2 79.56 -7.57 23.70
N VAL A 3 80.75 -7.29 24.23
CA VAL A 3 81.95 -8.09 24.00
C VAL A 3 82.20 -8.88 25.28
N ILE A 4 82.18 -10.21 25.17
CA ILE A 4 82.49 -11.08 26.29
C ILE A 4 84.00 -11.01 26.52
N THR A 5 84.41 -10.66 27.74
CA THR A 5 85.82 -10.56 28.14
C THR A 5 86.15 -11.62 29.19
N ILE A 6 87.44 -11.99 29.29
CA ILE A 6 87.89 -12.96 30.28
C ILE A 6 88.29 -12.24 31.58
N PRO A 7 87.77 -12.67 32.75
CA PRO A 7 88.20 -12.13 34.04
C PRO A 7 89.71 -12.33 34.29
N LYS A 8 90.37 -11.35 34.94
CA LYS A 8 91.82 -11.38 35.22
C LYS A 8 92.36 -12.70 35.80
N PRO A 9 91.71 -13.35 36.80
CA PRO A 9 92.22 -14.60 37.37
C PRO A 9 92.29 -15.77 36.39
N LEU A 10 91.41 -15.79 35.40
CA LEU A 10 91.40 -16.79 34.33
C LEU A 10 92.46 -16.47 33.28
N ARG A 11 92.67 -15.19 32.97
CA ARG A 11 93.69 -14.73 32.02
C ARG A 11 95.11 -15.07 32.49
N GLU A 12 95.40 -14.86 33.78
CA GLU A 12 96.69 -15.21 34.39
C GLU A 12 96.99 -16.72 34.36
N LYS A 13 95.96 -17.57 34.49
CA LYS A 13 96.10 -19.03 34.45
C LYS A 13 96.20 -19.61 33.04
N LEU A 14 95.48 -19.01 32.07
CA LEU A 14 95.41 -19.48 30.68
C LEU A 14 96.56 -18.91 29.82
N GLY A 15 97.13 -17.76 30.21
CA GLY A 15 98.04 -16.99 29.38
C GLY A 15 97.33 -16.12 28.34
N ASP A 16 98.00 -15.07 27.86
CA ASP A 16 97.38 -14.05 26.99
C ASP A 16 96.81 -14.64 25.69
N LYS A 17 97.60 -15.45 24.98
CA LYS A 17 97.18 -16.05 23.70
C LYS A 17 95.94 -16.93 23.83
N ALA A 18 95.89 -17.80 24.84
CA ALA A 18 94.75 -18.68 25.06
C ALA A 18 93.51 -17.90 25.50
N SER A 19 93.69 -16.83 26.27
CA SER A 19 92.61 -15.94 26.70
C SER A 19 92.00 -15.19 25.52
N ASP A 20 92.82 -14.65 24.62
CA ASP A 20 92.34 -13.94 23.43
C ASP A 20 91.61 -14.90 22.47
N SER A 21 92.11 -16.12 22.25
CA SER A 21 91.40 -17.15 21.48
C SER A 21 90.07 -17.57 22.12
N LEU A 22 90.01 -17.62 23.46
CA LEU A 22 88.75 -17.91 24.17
C LEU A 22 87.76 -16.75 24.04
N VAL A 23 88.21 -15.49 24.07
CA VAL A 23 87.38 -14.31 23.77
C VAL A 23 86.79 -14.41 22.37
N GLU A 24 87.60 -14.74 21.37
CA GLU A 24 87.12 -14.90 19.98
C GLU A 24 86.06 -16.00 19.88
N LEU A 25 86.32 -17.16 20.49
CA LEU A 25 85.36 -18.27 20.51
C LEU A 25 84.07 -17.89 21.22
N LEU A 26 84.13 -17.28 22.40
CA LEU A 26 82.95 -16.88 23.17
C LEU A 26 82.12 -15.82 22.44
N ASN A 27 82.77 -14.83 21.82
CA ASN A 27 82.06 -13.83 21.02
C ASN A 27 81.45 -14.47 19.76
N LYS A 28 82.13 -15.41 19.10
CA LYS A 28 81.58 -16.14 17.95
C LYS A 28 80.35 -16.96 18.36
N VAL A 29 80.46 -17.75 19.42
CA VAL A 29 79.34 -18.55 19.96
C VAL A 29 78.19 -17.64 20.37
N TYR A 30 78.45 -16.51 21.02
CA TYR A 30 77.41 -15.55 21.42
C TYR A 30 76.68 -14.94 20.20
N GLN A 31 77.41 -14.53 19.17
CA GLN A 31 76.80 -13.99 17.96
C GLN A 31 75.97 -15.04 17.22
N THR A 32 76.52 -16.24 17.00
CA THR A 32 75.79 -17.35 16.38
C THR A 32 74.53 -17.70 17.18
N THR A 33 74.64 -17.82 18.50
CA THR A 33 73.47 -18.10 19.35
C THR A 33 72.40 -17.00 19.25
N ARG A 34 72.81 -15.73 19.20
CA ARG A 34 71.89 -14.61 19.05
C ARG A 34 71.21 -14.61 17.69
N GLU A 35 71.96 -14.90 16.62
CA GLU A 35 71.44 -15.04 15.26
C GLU A 35 70.41 -16.17 15.19
N ASP A 36 70.74 -17.36 15.73
CA ASP A 36 69.83 -18.52 15.80
C ASP A 36 68.54 -18.18 16.57
N ILE A 37 68.66 -17.50 17.72
CA ILE A 37 67.48 -17.08 18.51
C ILE A 37 66.61 -16.11 17.72
N VAL A 38 67.20 -15.16 17.00
CA VAL A 38 66.46 -14.20 16.17
C VAL A 38 65.77 -14.93 15.04
N GLU A 39 66.46 -15.82 14.32
CA GLU A 39 65.91 -16.60 13.22
C GLU A 39 64.73 -17.45 13.69
N VAL A 40 64.90 -18.23 14.75
CA VAL A 40 63.83 -19.07 15.32
C VAL A 40 62.65 -18.24 15.82
N SER A 41 62.91 -17.07 16.40
CA SER A 41 61.85 -16.18 16.88
C SER A 41 61.05 -15.57 15.71
N LEU A 42 61.74 -15.17 14.64
CA LEU A 42 61.11 -14.65 13.43
C LEU A 42 60.27 -15.72 12.73
N ASP A 43 60.79 -16.94 12.56
CA ASP A 43 60.04 -18.06 11.98
C ASP A 43 58.78 -18.38 12.79
N LYS A 44 58.87 -18.41 14.12
CA LYS A 44 57.70 -18.61 14.99
C LYS A 44 56.69 -17.48 14.87
N PHE A 45 57.16 -16.23 14.81
CA PHE A 45 56.29 -15.07 14.68
C PHE A 45 55.60 -15.04 13.32
N GLU A 46 56.32 -15.32 12.24
CA GLU A 46 55.77 -15.41 10.88
C GLU A 46 54.71 -16.53 10.79
N LYS A 47 55.02 -17.72 11.30
CA LYS A 47 54.04 -18.83 11.37
C LYS A 47 52.78 -18.45 12.15
N LYS A 48 52.95 -17.75 13.27
CA LYS A 48 51.82 -17.28 14.07
C LYS A 48 50.99 -16.23 13.33
N LEU A 49 51.63 -15.27 12.68
CA LEU A 49 50.95 -14.26 11.86
C LEU A 49 50.15 -14.90 10.71
N VAL A 50 50.76 -15.82 9.96
CA VAL A 50 50.07 -16.53 8.87
C VAL A 50 48.85 -17.29 9.40
N SER A 51 48.99 -17.95 10.56
CA SER A 51 47.87 -18.65 11.19
C SER A 51 46.76 -17.69 11.64
N GLU A 52 47.10 -16.56 12.28
CA GLU A 52 46.10 -15.59 12.75
C GLU A 52 45.38 -14.91 11.59
N THR A 53 46.10 -14.52 10.54
CA THR A 53 45.51 -13.97 9.30
C THR A 53 44.56 -14.98 8.66
N SER A 54 44.96 -16.24 8.52
CA SER A 54 44.09 -17.28 7.96
C SER A 54 42.83 -17.53 8.81
N GLN A 55 42.94 -17.44 10.13
CA GLN A 55 41.77 -17.55 11.02
C GLN A 55 40.84 -16.35 10.90
N LEU A 56 41.39 -15.14 10.78
CA LEU A 56 40.62 -13.92 10.56
C LEU A 56 39.87 -13.98 9.22
N ASP A 57 40.55 -14.38 8.14
CA ASP A 57 39.93 -14.54 6.82
C ASP A 57 38.73 -15.51 6.90
N LYS A 58 38.91 -16.67 7.52
CA LYS A 58 37.82 -17.64 7.72
C LYS A 58 36.65 -17.06 8.51
N LYS A 59 36.93 -16.28 9.57
CA LYS A 59 35.88 -15.63 10.36
C LYS A 59 35.14 -14.57 9.53
N ILE A 60 35.87 -13.74 8.79
CA ILE A 60 35.29 -12.69 7.94
C ILE A 60 34.41 -13.32 6.86
N THR A 61 34.91 -14.33 6.14
CA THR A 61 34.11 -15.06 5.14
C THR A 61 32.87 -15.69 5.77
N GLY A 62 32.99 -16.30 6.96
CA GLY A 62 31.86 -16.87 7.67
C GLY A 62 30.79 -15.84 8.06
N GLU A 63 31.19 -14.67 8.55
CA GLU A 63 30.26 -13.58 8.88
C GLU A 63 29.61 -12.99 7.63
N ILE A 64 30.34 -12.83 6.52
CA ILE A 64 29.78 -12.38 5.24
C ILE A 64 28.67 -13.34 4.79
N LEU A 65 28.94 -14.65 4.76
CA LEU A 65 27.94 -15.64 4.35
C LEU A 65 26.70 -15.65 5.26
N ARG A 66 26.88 -15.47 6.57
CA ARG A 66 25.76 -15.36 7.52
C ARG A 66 24.92 -14.11 7.27
N LEU A 67 25.55 -12.98 6.97
CA LEU A 67 24.85 -11.73 6.68
C LEU A 67 24.11 -11.81 5.33
N GLU A 68 24.73 -12.39 4.31
CA GLU A 68 24.08 -12.64 3.01
C GLU A 68 22.85 -13.54 3.16
N GLN A 69 22.96 -14.63 3.92
CA GLN A 69 21.82 -15.51 4.19
C GLN A 69 20.69 -14.76 4.92
N ARG A 70 21.00 -14.02 5.99
CA ARG A 70 20.00 -13.23 6.73
C ARG A 70 19.33 -12.16 5.86
N LEU A 71 20.09 -11.55 4.95
CA LEU A 71 19.56 -10.56 4.02
C LEU A 71 18.56 -11.22 3.05
N ILE A 72 18.90 -12.37 2.48
CA ILE A 72 18.00 -13.12 1.58
C ILE A 72 16.71 -13.52 2.31
N GLU A 73 16.83 -14.02 3.55
CA GLU A 73 15.68 -14.40 4.38
C GLU A 73 14.75 -13.21 4.66
N GLU A 74 15.29 -12.05 5.04
CA GLU A 74 14.49 -10.85 5.30
C GLU A 74 13.86 -10.27 4.02
N VAL A 75 14.58 -10.27 2.89
CA VAL A 75 14.01 -9.86 1.59
C VAL A 75 12.84 -10.75 1.21
N THR A 76 13.01 -12.07 1.27
CA THR A 76 11.95 -13.04 0.94
C THR A 76 10.72 -12.85 1.85
N ARG A 77 10.95 -12.61 3.14
CA ARG A 77 9.89 -12.35 4.11
C ARG A 77 9.13 -11.05 3.82
N LEU A 78 9.84 -10.00 3.40
CA LEU A 78 9.22 -8.73 3.02
C LEU A 78 8.40 -8.87 1.73
N GLU A 79 8.93 -9.57 0.71
CA GLU A 79 8.20 -9.88 -0.51
C GLU A 79 6.89 -10.63 -0.22
N GLN A 80 6.94 -11.64 0.65
CA GLN A 80 5.73 -12.36 1.06
C GLN A 80 4.71 -11.43 1.75
N LYS A 81 5.15 -10.57 2.68
CA LYS A 81 4.26 -9.63 3.36
C LYS A 81 3.62 -8.62 2.41
N ILE A 82 4.37 -8.17 1.39
CA ILE A 82 3.88 -7.28 0.35
C ILE A 82 2.78 -7.98 -0.44
N ALA A 83 3.05 -9.19 -0.95
CA ALA A 83 2.07 -9.97 -1.71
C ALA A 83 0.79 -10.27 -0.90
N GLU A 84 0.92 -10.61 0.38
CA GLU A 84 -0.23 -10.81 1.28
C GLU A 84 -1.05 -9.53 1.49
N THR A 85 -0.39 -8.37 1.53
CA THR A 85 -1.06 -7.07 1.71
C THR A 85 -1.77 -6.65 0.44
N GLU A 86 -1.14 -6.83 -0.72
CA GLU A 86 -1.74 -6.58 -2.04
C GLU A 86 -3.01 -7.44 -2.23
N ALA A 87 -2.93 -8.75 -1.99
CA ALA A 87 -4.07 -9.64 -2.11
C ALA A 87 -5.24 -9.27 -1.18
N LYS A 88 -4.93 -8.78 0.05
CA LYS A 88 -5.96 -8.29 0.98
C LYS A 88 -6.59 -6.99 0.49
N LEU A 89 -5.82 -6.08 -0.09
CA LEU A 89 -6.33 -4.83 -0.65
C LEU A 89 -7.20 -5.09 -1.87
N ASP A 90 -6.76 -5.94 -2.79
CA ASP A 90 -7.54 -6.32 -3.97
C ASP A 90 -8.89 -6.91 -3.57
N LYS A 91 -8.91 -7.85 -2.62
CA LYS A 91 -10.15 -8.41 -2.10
C LYS A 91 -11.07 -7.35 -1.51
N ARG A 92 -10.55 -6.44 -0.69
CA ARG A 92 -11.35 -5.35 -0.09
C ARG A 92 -11.91 -4.40 -1.14
N ILE A 93 -11.14 -4.10 -2.20
CA ILE A 93 -11.58 -3.27 -3.30
C ILE A 93 -12.72 -3.98 -4.05
N THR A 94 -12.56 -5.25 -4.40
CA THR A 94 -13.62 -6.04 -5.05
C THR A 94 -14.89 -6.07 -4.22
N ASP A 95 -14.77 -6.38 -2.91
CA ASP A 95 -15.92 -6.45 -2.01
C ASP A 95 -16.67 -5.11 -1.91
N GLU A 96 -15.95 -3.98 -1.82
CA GLU A 96 -16.57 -2.66 -1.76
C GLU A 96 -17.18 -2.23 -3.11
N VAL A 97 -16.56 -2.59 -4.24
CA VAL A 97 -17.15 -2.36 -5.57
C VAL A 97 -18.47 -3.10 -5.71
N THR A 98 -18.51 -4.40 -5.42
CA THR A 98 -19.74 -5.20 -5.48
C THR A 98 -20.82 -4.64 -4.56
N ARG A 99 -20.45 -4.19 -3.36
CA ARG A 99 -21.37 -3.57 -2.41
C ARG A 99 -21.95 -2.25 -2.95
N LEU A 100 -21.14 -1.42 -3.61
CA LEU A 100 -21.59 -0.17 -4.20
C LEU A 100 -22.50 -0.42 -5.40
N GLU A 101 -22.16 -1.38 -6.27
CA GLU A 101 -23.01 -1.80 -7.39
C GLU A 101 -24.39 -2.25 -6.90
N GLN A 102 -24.44 -3.06 -5.83
CA GLN A 102 -25.71 -3.48 -5.23
C GLN A 102 -26.52 -2.28 -4.71
N LYS A 103 -25.90 -1.33 -4.01
CA LYS A 103 -26.60 -0.13 -3.51
C LYS A 103 -27.12 0.76 -4.63
N ILE A 104 -26.39 0.86 -5.73
CA ILE A 104 -26.83 1.60 -6.92
C ILE A 104 -28.07 0.92 -7.50
N ALA A 105 -28.01 -0.38 -7.76
CA ALA A 105 -29.14 -1.15 -8.31
C ALA A 105 -30.39 -1.06 -7.41
N GLU A 106 -30.22 -1.16 -6.09
CA GLU A 106 -31.33 -0.98 -5.13
C GLU A 106 -31.94 0.42 -5.17
N THR A 107 -31.10 1.45 -5.38
CA THR A 107 -31.55 2.84 -5.45
C THR A 107 -32.28 3.12 -6.75
N GLU A 108 -31.76 2.62 -7.87
CA GLU A 108 -32.41 2.68 -9.20
C GLU A 108 -33.78 2.02 -9.16
N ALA A 109 -33.88 0.79 -8.65
CA ALA A 109 -35.15 0.08 -8.55
C ALA A 109 -36.19 0.83 -7.68
N LYS A 110 -35.75 1.46 -6.58
CA LYS A 110 -36.62 2.29 -5.74
C LYS A 110 -37.08 3.55 -6.48
N LEU A 111 -36.21 4.18 -7.26
CA LEU A 111 -36.53 5.36 -8.03
C LEU A 111 -37.53 5.03 -9.15
N ASP A 112 -37.31 3.95 -9.89
CA ASP A 112 -38.21 3.48 -10.95
C ASP A 112 -39.61 3.17 -10.41
N LYS A 113 -39.67 2.53 -9.25
CA LYS A 113 -40.95 2.26 -8.57
C LYS A 113 -41.67 3.56 -8.23
N ARG A 114 -40.97 4.54 -7.61
CA ARG A 114 -41.56 5.84 -7.24
C ARG A 114 -42.02 6.63 -8.46
N ILE A 115 -41.24 6.63 -9.53
CA ILE A 115 -41.62 7.29 -10.79
C ILE A 115 -42.89 6.65 -11.34
N THR A 116 -42.94 5.32 -11.40
CA THR A 116 -44.11 4.58 -11.88
C THR A 116 -45.37 4.90 -11.05
N GLU A 117 -45.25 4.92 -9.73
CA GLU A 117 -46.35 5.25 -8.82
C GLU A 117 -46.84 6.70 -9.01
N GLU A 118 -45.94 7.67 -9.13
CA GLU A 118 -46.30 9.08 -9.35
C GLU A 118 -46.91 9.32 -10.73
N VAL A 119 -46.40 8.65 -11.79
CA VAL A 119 -47.00 8.71 -13.13
C VAL A 119 -48.43 8.17 -13.09
N ALA A 120 -48.66 6.99 -12.51
CA ALA A 120 -50.00 6.42 -12.39
C ALA A 120 -50.97 7.33 -11.61
N ARG A 121 -50.47 7.95 -10.53
CA ARG A 121 -51.24 8.90 -9.73
C ARG A 121 -51.61 10.17 -10.52
N LEU A 122 -50.68 10.70 -11.30
CA LEU A 122 -50.93 11.86 -12.17
C LEU A 122 -51.94 11.52 -13.26
N ASP A 123 -51.82 10.37 -13.92
CA ASP A 123 -52.76 9.92 -14.94
C ASP A 123 -54.19 9.77 -14.39
N GLN A 124 -54.33 9.22 -13.19
CA GLN A 124 -55.62 9.13 -12.51
C GLN A 124 -56.19 10.52 -12.22
N LYS A 125 -55.38 11.44 -11.68
CA LYS A 125 -55.81 12.81 -11.39
C LYS A 125 -56.23 13.57 -12.66
N ILE A 126 -55.50 13.40 -13.76
CA ILE A 126 -55.85 13.99 -15.06
C ILE A 126 -57.18 13.41 -15.55
N THR A 127 -57.36 12.10 -15.47
CA THR A 127 -58.60 11.42 -15.89
C THR A 127 -59.81 11.91 -15.10
N ASP A 128 -59.66 12.06 -13.78
CA ASP A 128 -60.70 12.57 -12.90
C ASP A 128 -61.07 14.02 -13.23
N GLU A 129 -60.09 14.91 -13.40
CA GLU A 129 -60.34 16.32 -13.75
C GLU A 129 -60.96 16.47 -15.14
N VAL A 130 -60.51 15.69 -16.14
CA VAL A 130 -61.13 15.68 -17.47
C VAL A 130 -62.59 15.21 -17.38
N SER A 131 -62.88 14.20 -16.55
CA SER A 131 -64.25 13.71 -16.36
C SER A 131 -65.16 14.76 -15.69
N LYS A 132 -64.66 15.45 -14.66
CA LYS A 132 -65.39 16.57 -14.03
C LYS A 132 -65.68 17.68 -15.02
N LEU A 133 -64.68 18.12 -15.79
CA LEU A 133 -64.85 19.15 -16.81
C LEU A 133 -65.89 18.77 -17.87
N ARG A 134 -65.92 17.51 -18.30
CA ARG A 134 -66.95 17.01 -19.24
C ARG A 134 -68.35 17.10 -18.64
N VAL A 135 -68.52 16.72 -17.38
CA VAL A 135 -69.81 16.79 -16.67
C VAL A 135 -70.25 18.25 -16.49
N GLU A 136 -69.34 19.13 -16.06
CA GLU A 136 -69.62 20.56 -15.93
C GLU A 136 -70.04 21.15 -17.27
N MET A 137 -69.29 20.86 -18.34
CA MET A 137 -69.61 21.33 -19.69
C MET A 137 -71.00 20.84 -20.14
N ALA A 138 -71.33 19.57 -19.95
CA ALA A 138 -72.67 19.04 -20.27
C ALA A 138 -73.78 19.74 -19.46
N SER A 139 -73.54 20.01 -18.17
CA SER A 139 -74.45 20.74 -17.30
C SER A 139 -74.66 22.19 -17.78
N TYR A 140 -73.61 22.88 -18.20
CA TYR A 140 -73.68 24.22 -18.79
C TYR A 140 -74.49 24.19 -20.09
N HIS A 141 -74.22 23.26 -21.01
CA HIS A 141 -74.99 23.12 -22.25
C HIS A 141 -76.47 22.86 -21.97
N ALA A 142 -76.82 21.94 -21.07
CA ALA A 142 -78.21 21.67 -20.68
C ALA A 142 -78.89 22.88 -20.03
N ARG A 143 -78.16 23.68 -19.25
CA ARG A 143 -78.66 24.93 -18.67
C ARG A 143 -78.92 25.99 -19.74
N LEU A 144 -78.00 26.16 -20.69
CA LEU A 144 -78.15 27.09 -21.82
C LEU A 144 -79.35 26.72 -22.69
N ILE A 145 -79.52 25.43 -23.03
CA ILE A 145 -80.66 24.94 -23.80
C ILE A 145 -81.99 25.23 -23.07
N ARG A 146 -82.08 24.97 -21.77
CA ARG A 146 -83.27 25.32 -20.96
C ARG A 146 -83.59 26.81 -21.03
N TRP A 147 -82.59 27.68 -20.92
CA TRP A 147 -82.78 29.12 -21.05
C TRP A 147 -83.22 29.53 -22.46
N MET A 148 -82.68 28.91 -23.51
CA MET A 148 -83.14 29.12 -24.88
C MET A 148 -84.63 28.78 -25.01
N PHE A 149 -85.10 27.65 -24.48
CA PHE A 149 -86.52 27.29 -24.53
C PHE A 149 -87.42 28.30 -23.80
N ILE A 150 -87.03 28.74 -22.60
CA ILE A 150 -87.78 29.78 -21.86
C ILE A 150 -87.87 31.06 -22.69
N PHE A 151 -86.75 31.48 -23.29
CA PHE A 151 -86.71 32.64 -24.15
C PHE A 151 -87.60 32.47 -25.40
N TRP A 152 -87.51 31.33 -26.10
CA TRP A 152 -88.32 31.02 -27.28
C TRP A 152 -89.83 31.01 -26.98
N ILE A 153 -90.25 30.43 -25.85
CA ILE A 153 -91.65 30.45 -25.42
C ILE A 153 -92.14 31.90 -25.22
N GLY A 154 -91.31 32.75 -24.59
CA GLY A 154 -91.61 34.17 -24.43
C GLY A 154 -91.74 34.92 -25.76
N GLN A 155 -90.81 34.69 -26.70
CA GLN A 155 -90.85 35.31 -28.04
C GLN A 155 -92.10 34.89 -28.83
N ILE A 156 -92.43 33.59 -28.84
CA ILE A 156 -93.64 33.07 -29.51
C ILE A 156 -94.90 33.68 -28.88
N GLY A 157 -94.98 33.73 -27.55
CA GLY A 157 -96.10 34.35 -26.85
C GLY A 157 -96.28 35.84 -27.19
N ALA A 158 -95.18 36.60 -27.27
CA ALA A 158 -95.21 38.00 -27.66
C ALA A 158 -95.69 38.19 -29.11
N LEU A 159 -95.18 37.38 -30.06
CA LEU A 159 -95.61 37.41 -31.46
C LEU A 159 -97.10 37.08 -31.62
N ILE A 160 -97.59 36.05 -30.92
CA ILE A 160 -99.02 35.70 -30.91
C ILE A 160 -99.85 36.87 -30.35
N GLY A 161 -99.39 37.49 -29.26
CA GLY A 161 -100.05 38.66 -28.66
C GLY A 161 -100.14 39.84 -29.63
N ILE A 162 -99.05 40.14 -30.34
CA ILE A 162 -99.02 41.18 -31.38
C ILE A 162 -99.98 40.83 -32.51
N LEU A 163 -99.94 39.60 -33.02
CA LEU A 163 -100.80 39.16 -34.12
C LEU A 163 -102.29 39.25 -33.74
N LEU A 164 -102.68 38.80 -32.54
CA LEU A 164 -104.05 38.95 -32.04
C LEU A 164 -104.48 40.41 -31.85
N ALA A 165 -103.56 41.32 -31.53
CA ALA A 165 -103.85 42.74 -31.44
C ALA A 165 -104.06 43.41 -32.81
N PHE A 166 -103.35 42.94 -33.85
CA PHE A 166 -103.48 43.45 -35.23
C PHE A 166 -104.68 42.87 -36.00
N PHE A 167 -105.17 41.68 -35.64
CA PHE A 167 -106.37 41.05 -36.24
C PHE A 167 -107.68 41.41 -35.51
N LYS A 168 -107.68 42.49 -34.72
CA LYS A 168 -108.82 42.99 -33.96
C LYS A 168 -109.27 44.36 -34.44
#